data_AF-A0A8C4Q9H0-F1
#
_entry.id   AF-A0A8C4Q9H0-F1
#
_cell.length_a   1.000
_cell.length_b   1.000
_cell.length_c   1.000
_cell.angle_alpha   90.00
_cell.angle_beta   90.00
_cell.angle_gamma   90.00
#
_symmetry.space_group_name_H-M   'P 1'
#
loop_
_entity.id
_entity.type
_entity.pdbx_description
1 polymer ?
#
loop_
_entity_poly.entity_id
_entity_poly.type
_entity_poly.pdbx_seq_one_letter_code
_entity_poly.pdbx_strand_id
1 'polypeptide(L)'
;MADVQCETHVLVSSSELKGMVSEITNLKNQVPKVLAEVFDKASKVESLEKALESKCKEMEKLKVECQHLTAKVEVWMVECEKEKEDKLILRKKVAETRQHLAHQAEYCTAFGAAACTLLWRVSRSEDTVQTILNGAKVEEFFTLTSQTLDSFMKSMIEEGKRKNIDEEENQFVLAMAGTITNVAAASCGREYLASTSAGKIVLDVFLQLLMQMGVGQCIKLKTLILMALYNVTINCNGLKYIAEKNGVANLLCWLLQNESEADLRCQVLRLIQSLVVEPDTSNKLTADVKSLLCDGFLESLTTDRNADVREVAMEIRDDLKALQCDI
;
A
#
# COMPACT_ATOMS: atom_id res chain seq x y z
N MET A 1 -143.35 -10.25 -13.86
CA MET A 1 -142.48 -11.19 -13.13
C MET A 1 -141.27 -10.39 -12.70
N ALA A 2 -141.25 -9.95 -11.45
CA ALA A 2 -140.17 -9.15 -10.88
C ALA A 2 -139.12 -10.11 -10.31
N ASP A 3 -138.00 -10.25 -11.03
CA ASP A 3 -136.82 -10.97 -10.56
C ASP A 3 -135.91 -9.93 -9.91
N VAL A 4 -136.10 -9.76 -8.60
CA VAL A 4 -135.45 -8.73 -7.80
C VAL A 4 -134.04 -9.22 -7.44
N GLN A 5 -133.04 -8.43 -7.85
CA GLN A 5 -131.66 -8.50 -7.36
C GLN A 5 -131.67 -8.72 -5.84
N CYS A 6 -131.31 -9.93 -5.40
CA CYS A 6 -131.00 -10.16 -4.00
C CYS A 6 -129.58 -9.61 -3.76
N GLU A 7 -129.46 -8.28 -3.66
CA GLU A 7 -128.32 -7.68 -2.99
C GLU A 7 -128.35 -8.18 -1.55
N THR A 8 -127.51 -9.17 -1.25
CA THR A 8 -127.24 -9.63 0.11
C THR A 8 -126.55 -8.51 0.87
N HIS A 9 -127.36 -7.63 1.44
CA HIS A 9 -126.92 -6.59 2.36
C HIS A 9 -126.75 -7.21 3.75
N VAL A 10 -125.51 -7.22 4.24
CA VAL A 10 -125.21 -7.61 5.62
C VAL A 10 -125.44 -6.37 6.49
N LEU A 11 -126.37 -6.46 7.45
CA LEU A 11 -126.64 -5.41 8.44
C LEU A 11 -125.48 -5.36 9.44
N VAL A 12 -124.59 -4.38 9.29
CA VAL A 12 -123.44 -4.14 10.18
C VAL A 12 -123.80 -3.06 11.19
N SER A 13 -123.48 -3.26 12.48
CA SER A 13 -123.74 -2.23 13.49
C SER A 13 -122.88 -0.99 13.24
N SER A 14 -123.43 0.21 13.48
CA SER A 14 -122.70 1.47 13.27
C SER A 14 -121.38 1.54 14.08
N SER A 15 -121.32 0.85 15.22
CA SER A 15 -120.10 0.69 16.03
C SER A 15 -119.02 -0.14 15.33
N GLU A 16 -119.39 -1.27 14.70
CA GLU A 16 -118.45 -2.13 13.97
C GLU A 16 -117.91 -1.43 12.73
N LEU A 17 -118.75 -0.73 11.96
CA LEU A 17 -118.31 0.03 10.78
C LEU A 17 -117.36 1.18 11.16
N LYS A 18 -117.63 1.89 12.26
CA LYS A 18 -116.73 2.93 12.81
C LYS A 18 -115.42 2.36 13.32
N GLY A 19 -115.44 1.17 13.94
CA GLY A 19 -114.24 0.43 14.34
C GLY A 19 -113.39 0.03 13.13
N MET A 20 -114.02 -0.44 12.05
CA MET A 20 -113.34 -0.78 10.81
C MET A 20 -112.72 0.44 10.12
N VAL A 21 -113.42 1.58 10.09
CA VAL A 21 -112.89 2.84 9.53
C VAL A 21 -111.72 3.37 10.36
N SER A 22 -111.78 3.27 11.70
CA SER A 22 -110.66 3.70 12.56
C SER A 22 -109.44 2.77 12.41
N GLU A 23 -109.65 1.46 12.28
CA GLU A 23 -108.60 0.49 11.95
C GLU A 23 -107.99 0.74 10.57
N ILE A 24 -108.80 0.96 9.53
CA ILE A 24 -108.32 1.28 8.18
C ILE A 24 -107.56 2.62 8.17
N THR A 25 -108.02 3.62 8.92
CA THR A 25 -107.34 4.93 9.01
C THR A 25 -106.04 4.80 9.79
N ASN A 26 -106.02 3.99 10.85
CA ASN A 26 -104.81 3.69 11.62
C ASN A 26 -103.80 2.92 10.77
N LEU A 27 -104.22 1.89 10.04
CA LEU A 27 -103.39 1.16 9.08
C LEU A 27 -102.86 2.09 7.98
N LYS A 28 -103.71 2.94 7.40
CA LYS A 28 -103.32 3.93 6.38
C LYS A 28 -102.26 4.92 6.89
N ASN A 29 -102.24 5.22 8.18
CA ASN A 29 -101.26 6.12 8.80
C ASN A 29 -99.98 5.41 9.27
N GLN A 30 -100.08 4.16 9.74
CA GLN A 30 -98.95 3.39 10.26
C GLN A 30 -98.16 2.67 9.17
N VAL A 31 -98.84 2.10 8.16
CA VAL A 31 -98.21 1.33 7.07
C VAL A 31 -97.15 2.14 6.31
N PRO A 32 -97.38 3.42 5.91
CA PRO A 32 -96.35 4.21 5.23
C PRO A 32 -95.12 4.50 6.10
N LYS A 33 -95.31 4.67 7.42
CA LYS A 33 -94.21 4.92 8.36
C LYS A 33 -93.34 3.68 8.54
N VAL A 34 -93.97 2.52 8.72
CA VAL A 34 -93.27 1.23 8.80
C VAL A 34 -92.55 0.92 7.49
N LEU A 35 -93.20 1.15 6.34
CA LEU A 35 -92.56 0.99 5.03
C LEU A 35 -91.34 1.90 4.87
N ALA A 36 -91.44 3.18 5.25
CA ALA A 36 -90.30 4.11 5.20
C ALA A 36 -89.13 3.66 6.09
N GLU A 37 -89.41 3.15 7.29
CA GLU A 37 -88.40 2.60 8.20
C GLU A 37 -87.75 1.33 7.65
N VAL A 38 -88.55 0.46 7.01
CA VAL A 38 -88.07 -0.76 6.34
C VAL A 38 -87.21 -0.40 5.14
N PHE A 39 -87.60 0.59 4.33
CA PHE A 39 -86.80 1.07 3.19
C PHE A 39 -85.49 1.73 3.63
N ASP A 40 -85.50 2.55 4.68
CA ASP A 40 -84.28 3.16 5.24
C ASP A 40 -83.32 2.07 5.75
N LYS A 41 -83.83 1.09 6.51
CA LYS A 41 -83.04 -0.05 6.97
C LYS A 41 -82.53 -0.90 5.80
N ALA A 42 -83.34 -1.15 4.77
CA ALA A 42 -82.91 -1.88 3.56
C ALA A 42 -81.77 -1.14 2.82
N SER A 43 -81.87 0.18 2.68
CA SER A 43 -80.81 0.98 2.05
C SER A 43 -79.51 0.98 2.87
N LYS A 44 -79.61 1.00 4.20
CA LYS A 44 -78.46 0.87 5.11
C LYS A 44 -77.81 -0.51 5.01
N VAL A 45 -78.61 -1.58 4.96
CA VAL A 45 -78.12 -2.95 4.75
C VAL A 45 -77.36 -3.04 3.43
N GLU A 46 -77.93 -2.53 2.33
CA GLU A 46 -77.24 -2.52 1.02
C GLU A 46 -75.91 -1.75 1.05
N SER A 47 -75.86 -0.61 1.78
CA SER A 47 -74.62 0.16 1.94
C SER A 47 -73.55 -0.58 2.77
N LEU A 48 -73.99 -1.30 3.81
CA LEU A 48 -73.12 -2.11 4.66
C LEU A 48 -72.61 -3.35 3.92
N GLU A 49 -73.44 -3.98 3.09
CA GLU A 49 -73.04 -5.10 2.23
C GLU A 49 -71.96 -4.67 1.24
N LYS A 50 -72.12 -3.51 0.59
CA LYS A 50 -71.08 -2.96 -0.31
C LYS A 50 -69.79 -2.62 0.44
N ALA A 51 -69.89 -2.04 1.64
CA ALA A 51 -68.73 -1.74 2.48
C ALA A 51 -68.01 -3.02 2.94
N LEU A 52 -68.77 -4.05 3.31
CA LEU A 52 -68.24 -5.35 3.70
C LEU A 52 -67.53 -6.03 2.53
N GLU A 53 -68.12 -6.01 1.33
CA GLU A 53 -67.51 -6.59 0.13
C GLU A 53 -66.20 -5.88 -0.23
N SER A 54 -66.17 -4.55 -0.14
CA SER A 54 -64.95 -3.75 -0.32
C SER A 54 -63.87 -4.13 0.70
N LYS A 55 -64.24 -4.26 1.98
CA LYS A 55 -63.31 -4.67 3.04
C LYS A 55 -62.81 -6.10 2.89
N CYS A 56 -63.65 -7.03 2.43
CA CYS A 56 -63.24 -8.40 2.11
C CYS A 56 -62.19 -8.42 0.97
N LYS A 57 -62.37 -7.61 -0.07
CA LYS A 57 -61.39 -7.47 -1.16
C LYS A 57 -60.07 -6.87 -0.68
N GLU A 58 -60.12 -5.84 0.17
CA GLU A 58 -58.93 -5.24 0.79
C GLU A 58 -58.19 -6.23 1.69
N MET A 59 -58.91 -7.00 2.51
CA MET A 59 -58.35 -8.03 3.38
C MET A 59 -57.65 -9.12 2.58
N GLU A 60 -58.25 -9.59 1.48
CA GLU A 60 -57.61 -10.61 0.64
C GLU A 60 -56.35 -10.08 -0.05
N LYS A 61 -56.36 -8.82 -0.51
CA LYS A 61 -55.17 -8.18 -1.07
C LYS A 61 -54.04 -8.08 -0.05
N LEU A 62 -54.33 -7.64 1.17
CA LEU A 62 -53.35 -7.54 2.25
C LEU A 62 -52.79 -8.92 2.62
N LYS A 63 -53.63 -9.95 2.63
CA LYS A 63 -53.21 -11.33 2.92
C LYS A 63 -52.20 -11.83 1.88
N VAL A 64 -52.46 -11.60 0.59
CA VAL A 64 -51.52 -11.95 -0.48
C VAL A 64 -50.21 -11.16 -0.36
N GLU A 65 -50.28 -9.88 -0.04
CA GLU A 65 -49.10 -9.04 0.18
C GLU A 65 -48.26 -9.51 1.39
N CYS A 66 -48.89 -9.86 2.50
CA CYS A 66 -48.22 -10.46 3.66
C CYS A 66 -47.51 -11.76 3.30
N GLN A 67 -48.14 -12.64 2.51
CA GLN A 67 -47.52 -13.88 2.05
C GLN A 67 -46.31 -13.60 1.15
N HIS A 68 -46.42 -12.65 0.23
CA HIS A 68 -45.32 -12.27 -0.64
C HIS A 68 -44.13 -11.68 0.13
N LEU A 69 -44.40 -10.79 1.09
CA LEU A 69 -43.36 -10.22 1.95
C LEU A 69 -42.70 -11.29 2.83
N THR A 70 -43.48 -12.22 3.37
CA THR A 70 -42.96 -13.35 4.16
C THR A 70 -41.99 -14.18 3.33
N ALA A 71 -42.38 -14.56 2.10
CA ALA A 71 -41.51 -15.31 1.20
C ALA A 71 -40.23 -14.54 0.84
N LYS A 72 -40.31 -13.21 0.63
CA LYS A 72 -39.12 -12.38 0.38
C LYS A 72 -38.17 -12.34 1.57
N VAL A 73 -38.71 -12.22 2.79
CA VAL A 73 -37.89 -12.23 4.02
C VAL A 73 -37.17 -13.57 4.18
N GLU A 74 -37.86 -14.69 3.93
CA GLU A 74 -37.24 -16.02 3.99
C GLU A 74 -36.08 -16.16 3.00
N VAL A 75 -36.25 -15.73 1.74
CA VAL A 75 -35.18 -15.75 0.73
C VAL A 75 -33.99 -14.89 1.18
N TRP A 76 -34.26 -13.67 1.66
CA TRP A 76 -33.21 -12.76 2.13
C TRP A 76 -32.46 -13.31 3.35
N MET A 77 -33.16 -14.02 4.25
CA MET A 77 -32.52 -14.67 5.39
C MET A 77 -31.53 -15.74 4.95
N VAL A 78 -31.93 -16.60 4.00
CA VAL A 78 -31.05 -17.65 3.43
C VAL A 78 -29.84 -17.04 2.73
N GLU A 79 -30.05 -15.99 1.92
CA GLU A 79 -28.95 -15.28 1.25
C GLU A 79 -28.00 -14.63 2.26
N CYS A 80 -28.52 -14.02 3.33
CA CYS A 80 -27.72 -13.40 4.38
C CYS A 80 -26.88 -14.44 5.16
N GLU A 81 -27.43 -15.62 5.45
CA GLU A 81 -26.68 -16.71 6.07
C GLU A 81 -25.57 -17.23 5.16
N LYS A 82 -25.87 -17.42 3.88
CA LYS A 82 -24.86 -17.81 2.89
C LYS A 82 -23.74 -16.79 2.77
N GLU A 83 -24.06 -15.49 2.70
CA GLU A 83 -23.06 -14.43 2.61
C GLU A 83 -22.18 -14.36 3.87
N LYS A 84 -22.75 -14.61 5.06
CA LYS A 84 -21.97 -14.69 6.31
C LYS A 84 -20.97 -15.84 6.28
N GLU A 85 -21.37 -17.01 5.79
CA GLU A 85 -20.51 -18.17 5.65
C GLU A 85 -19.39 -17.92 4.63
N ASP A 86 -19.73 -17.41 3.44
CA ASP A 86 -18.76 -17.06 2.40
C ASP A 86 -17.73 -16.03 2.91
N LYS A 87 -18.20 -15.02 3.66
CA LYS A 87 -17.34 -14.02 4.30
C LYS A 87 -16.39 -14.63 5.34
N LEU A 88 -16.85 -15.62 6.11
CA LEU A 88 -16.01 -16.32 7.08
C LEU A 88 -14.90 -17.11 6.37
N ILE A 89 -15.27 -17.85 5.32
CA ILE A 89 -14.33 -18.62 4.48
C ILE A 89 -13.29 -17.70 3.85
N LEU A 90 -13.71 -16.57 3.27
CA LEU A 90 -12.81 -15.61 2.65
C LEU A 90 -11.85 -14.99 3.67
N ARG A 91 -12.33 -14.64 4.87
CA ARG A 91 -11.47 -14.12 5.95
C ARG A 91 -10.41 -15.15 6.36
N LYS A 92 -10.78 -16.42 6.46
CA LYS A 92 -9.85 -17.50 6.75
C LYS A 92 -8.78 -17.64 5.67
N LYS A 93 -9.18 -17.68 4.39
CA LYS A 93 -8.24 -17.72 3.26
C LYS A 93 -7.29 -16.52 3.24
N VAL A 94 -7.78 -15.31 3.50
CA VAL A 94 -6.93 -14.10 3.59
C VAL A 94 -5.91 -14.22 4.72
N ALA A 95 -6.31 -14.74 5.89
CA ALA A 95 -5.40 -14.95 7.00
C ALA A 95 -4.32 -15.99 6.68
N GLU A 96 -4.71 -17.13 6.09
CA GLU A 96 -3.79 -18.19 5.66
C GLU A 96 -2.80 -17.69 4.61
N THR A 97 -3.27 -17.00 3.55
CA THR A 97 -2.40 -16.44 2.51
C THR A 97 -1.44 -15.39 3.09
N ARG A 98 -1.88 -14.54 4.04
CA ARG A 98 -1.00 -13.58 4.71
C ARG A 98 0.09 -14.28 5.53
N GLN A 99 -0.26 -15.36 6.23
CA GLN A 99 0.70 -16.15 6.98
C GLN A 99 1.72 -16.81 6.05
N HIS A 100 1.28 -17.40 4.94
CA HIS A 100 2.18 -17.98 3.94
C HIS A 100 3.12 -16.94 3.34
N LEU A 101 2.61 -15.74 3.03
CA LEU A 101 3.43 -14.67 2.49
C LEU A 101 4.49 -14.19 3.50
N ALA A 102 4.12 -14.04 4.77
CA ALA A 102 5.06 -13.66 5.83
C ALA A 102 6.18 -14.72 5.99
N HIS A 103 5.81 -16.01 6.01
CA HIS A 103 6.79 -17.08 6.11
C HIS A 103 7.70 -17.18 4.87
N GLN A 104 7.16 -16.92 3.68
CA GLN A 104 7.95 -16.88 2.45
C GLN A 104 8.93 -15.71 2.46
N ALA A 105 8.53 -14.54 2.97
CA ALA A 105 9.42 -13.39 3.10
C ALA A 105 10.59 -13.70 4.04
N GLU A 106 10.31 -14.25 5.23
CA GLU A 106 11.32 -14.68 6.21
C GLU A 106 12.28 -15.71 5.60
N TYR A 107 11.74 -16.74 4.93
CA TYR A 107 12.56 -17.75 4.26
C TYR A 107 13.46 -17.15 3.17
N CYS A 108 12.92 -16.26 2.33
CA CYS A 108 13.69 -15.61 1.26
C CYS A 108 14.80 -14.73 1.82
N THR A 109 14.55 -13.99 2.90
CA THR A 109 15.56 -13.18 3.59
C THR A 109 16.66 -14.07 4.18
N ALA A 110 16.31 -15.11 4.93
CA ALA A 110 17.26 -16.04 5.54
C ALA A 110 18.13 -16.73 4.48
N PHE A 111 17.50 -17.25 3.42
CA PHE A 111 18.19 -17.89 2.31
C PHE A 111 19.10 -16.90 1.56
N GLY A 112 18.59 -15.70 1.27
CA GLY A 112 19.34 -14.62 0.61
C GLY A 112 20.56 -14.21 1.41
N ALA A 113 20.42 -14.03 2.74
CA ALA A 113 21.51 -13.72 3.65
C ALA A 113 22.60 -14.80 3.62
N ALA A 114 22.21 -16.08 3.70
CA ALA A 114 23.16 -17.18 3.66
C ALA A 114 23.87 -17.29 2.30
N ALA A 115 23.13 -17.29 1.20
CA ALA A 115 23.67 -17.44 -0.15
C ALA A 115 24.58 -16.25 -0.52
N CYS A 116 24.16 -15.01 -0.23
CA CYS A 116 24.96 -13.83 -0.52
C CYS A 116 26.17 -13.72 0.39
N THR A 117 26.11 -14.19 1.64
CA THR A 117 27.28 -14.23 2.52
C THR A 117 28.34 -15.20 1.98
N LEU A 118 27.92 -16.35 1.43
CA LEU A 118 28.82 -17.26 0.72
C LEU A 118 29.40 -16.60 -0.53
N LEU A 119 28.55 -15.95 -1.34
CA LEU A 119 28.96 -15.25 -2.55
C LEU A 119 29.98 -14.13 -2.26
N TRP A 120 29.74 -13.35 -1.21
CA TRP A 120 30.66 -12.33 -0.73
C TRP A 120 32.01 -12.95 -0.33
N ARG A 121 32.00 -14.11 0.32
CA ARG A 121 33.23 -14.78 0.73
C ARG A 121 34.04 -15.28 -0.46
N VAL A 122 33.40 -15.92 -1.45
CA VAL A 122 34.09 -16.50 -2.61
C VAL A 122 34.53 -15.45 -3.63
N SER A 123 33.83 -14.32 -3.71
CA SER A 123 34.17 -13.19 -4.59
C SER A 123 35.46 -12.45 -4.17
N ARG A 124 36.11 -12.83 -3.06
CA ARG A 124 37.43 -12.29 -2.69
C ARG A 124 38.54 -12.69 -3.67
N SER A 125 38.31 -13.70 -4.51
CA SER A 125 39.24 -14.13 -5.57
C SER A 125 38.83 -13.51 -6.90
N GLU A 126 39.81 -12.91 -7.61
CA GLU A 126 39.60 -12.33 -8.93
C GLU A 126 39.10 -13.38 -9.95
N ASP A 127 39.59 -14.62 -9.89
CA ASP A 127 39.12 -15.73 -10.75
C ASP A 127 37.63 -16.02 -10.53
N THR A 128 37.17 -15.99 -9.27
CA THR A 128 35.76 -16.16 -8.94
C THR A 128 34.94 -14.98 -9.45
N VAL A 129 35.43 -13.74 -9.32
CA VAL A 129 34.75 -12.56 -9.87
C VAL A 129 34.60 -12.71 -11.39
N GLN A 130 35.65 -13.09 -12.09
CA GLN A 130 35.59 -13.32 -13.53
C GLN A 130 34.54 -14.39 -13.90
N THR A 131 34.46 -15.46 -13.11
CA THR A 131 33.47 -16.53 -13.29
C THR A 131 32.04 -16.04 -13.06
N ILE A 132 31.82 -15.22 -12.02
CA ILE A 132 30.52 -14.60 -11.72
C ILE A 132 30.08 -13.71 -12.89
N LEU A 133 30.98 -12.85 -13.39
CA LEU A 133 30.68 -11.89 -14.46
C LEU A 133 30.43 -12.54 -15.81
N ASN A 134 31.05 -13.70 -16.07
CA ASN A 134 30.78 -14.51 -17.27
C ASN A 134 29.51 -15.37 -17.13
N GLY A 135 28.85 -15.37 -15.97
CA GLY A 135 27.66 -16.16 -15.69
C GLY A 135 26.40 -15.56 -16.32
N ALA A 136 25.48 -16.42 -16.78
CA ALA A 136 24.23 -16.01 -17.45
C ALA A 136 23.25 -15.20 -16.55
N LYS A 137 23.51 -15.11 -15.24
CA LYS A 137 22.65 -14.45 -14.25
C LYS A 137 23.25 -13.15 -13.70
N VAL A 138 24.36 -12.67 -14.26
CA VAL A 138 25.05 -11.47 -13.76
C VAL A 138 24.16 -10.22 -13.80
N GLU A 139 23.48 -9.94 -14.90
CA GLU A 139 22.62 -8.74 -15.00
C GLU A 139 21.44 -8.80 -14.02
N GLU A 140 20.83 -9.98 -13.85
CA GLU A 140 19.75 -10.21 -12.90
C GLU A 140 20.22 -10.02 -11.46
N PHE A 141 21.42 -10.53 -11.11
CA PHE A 141 22.01 -10.33 -9.80
C PHE A 141 22.26 -8.86 -9.47
N PHE A 142 22.81 -8.08 -10.40
CA PHE A 142 23.06 -6.65 -10.19
C PHE A 142 21.74 -5.84 -10.09
N THR A 143 20.74 -6.21 -10.88
CA THR A 143 19.40 -5.62 -10.81
C THR A 143 18.73 -5.90 -9.46
N LEU A 144 18.76 -7.15 -9.00
CA LEU A 144 18.22 -7.55 -7.70
C LEU A 144 18.98 -6.85 -6.57
N THR A 145 20.31 -6.80 -6.64
CA THR A 145 21.15 -6.09 -5.66
C THR A 145 20.71 -4.62 -5.55
N SER A 146 20.54 -3.94 -6.68
CA SER A 146 20.10 -2.54 -6.72
C SER A 146 18.71 -2.35 -6.10
N GLN A 147 17.76 -3.20 -6.45
CA GLN A 147 16.38 -3.14 -5.96
C GLN A 147 16.26 -3.45 -4.47
N THR A 148 17.00 -4.44 -3.98
CA THR A 148 16.98 -4.80 -2.56
C THR A 148 17.64 -3.72 -1.71
N LEU A 149 18.73 -3.13 -2.17
CA LEU A 149 19.39 -1.99 -1.52
C LEU A 149 18.47 -0.77 -1.42
N ASP A 150 17.80 -0.39 -2.52
CA ASP A 150 16.86 0.73 -2.54
C ASP A 150 15.61 0.46 -1.66
N SER A 151 15.10 -0.77 -1.69
CA SER A 151 13.94 -1.17 -0.88
C SER A 151 14.28 -1.21 0.62
N PHE A 152 15.47 -1.69 0.98
CA PHE A 152 15.98 -1.64 2.35
C PHE A 152 16.04 -0.19 2.86
N MET A 153 16.53 0.74 2.03
CA MET A 153 16.58 2.16 2.40
C MET A 153 15.19 2.77 2.60
N LYS A 154 14.25 2.49 1.69
CA LYS A 154 12.87 2.97 1.82
C LYS A 154 12.21 2.45 3.09
N SER A 155 12.36 1.15 3.38
CA SER A 155 11.87 0.55 4.62
C SER A 155 12.47 1.24 5.85
N MET A 156 13.79 1.51 5.84
CA MET A 156 14.48 2.21 6.93
C MET A 156 13.94 3.64 7.16
N ILE A 157 13.64 4.38 6.09
CA ILE A 157 13.12 5.76 6.16
C ILE A 157 11.65 5.77 6.60
N GLU A 158 10.82 4.93 5.98
CA GLU A 158 9.38 4.84 6.25
C GLU A 158 9.09 4.28 7.64
N GLU A 159 9.85 3.29 8.08
CA GLU A 159 9.68 2.62 9.37
C GLU A 159 10.49 3.25 10.51
N GLY A 160 10.99 4.50 10.35
CA GLY A 160 11.96 5.26 11.18
C GLY A 160 11.73 5.36 12.71
N LYS A 161 11.34 4.25 13.34
CA LYS A 161 10.87 4.03 14.71
C LYS A 161 11.10 2.57 15.17
N ARG A 162 11.34 1.58 14.28
CA ARG A 162 11.77 0.24 14.73
C ARG A 162 13.23 0.29 15.17
N LYS A 163 13.44 0.10 16.47
CA LYS A 163 14.79 0.07 17.08
C LYS A 163 15.64 -1.14 16.64
N ASN A 164 15.04 -2.13 15.99
CA ASN A 164 15.72 -3.35 15.58
C ASN A 164 15.40 -3.62 14.10
N ILE A 165 16.35 -3.27 13.24
CA ILE A 165 16.42 -3.83 11.88
C ILE A 165 16.57 -5.33 12.04
N ASP A 166 15.90 -6.12 11.21
CA ASP A 166 16.14 -7.57 11.19
C ASP A 166 17.62 -7.83 10.85
N GLU A 167 18.31 -8.58 11.71
CA GLU A 167 19.73 -8.87 11.56
C GLU A 167 19.97 -9.65 10.26
N GLU A 168 19.02 -10.49 9.85
CA GLU A 168 19.13 -11.25 8.60
C GLU A 168 18.98 -10.35 7.37
N GLU A 169 18.03 -9.40 7.37
CA GLU A 169 17.90 -8.39 6.32
C GLU A 169 19.16 -7.53 6.21
N ASN A 170 19.67 -7.07 7.35
CA ASN A 170 20.90 -6.27 7.40
C ASN A 170 22.10 -7.07 6.86
N GLN A 171 22.26 -8.33 7.28
CA GLN A 171 23.32 -9.20 6.80
C GLN A 171 23.18 -9.50 5.30
N PHE A 172 21.96 -9.70 4.80
CA PHE A 172 21.70 -9.89 3.37
C PHE A 172 22.14 -8.68 2.55
N VAL A 173 21.74 -7.48 2.98
CA VAL A 173 22.11 -6.22 2.32
C VAL A 173 23.61 -5.98 2.36
N LEU A 174 24.25 -6.17 3.51
CA LEU A 174 25.70 -6.06 3.66
C LEU A 174 26.44 -7.06 2.76
N ALA A 175 25.93 -8.29 2.63
CA ALA A 175 26.55 -9.31 1.81
C ALA A 175 26.46 -9.02 0.30
N MET A 176 25.34 -8.47 -0.17
CA MET A 176 25.24 -8.01 -1.54
C MET A 176 26.17 -6.83 -1.82
N ALA A 177 26.14 -5.80 -0.97
CA ALA A 177 27.03 -4.64 -1.12
C ALA A 177 28.51 -5.07 -1.08
N GLY A 178 28.88 -5.95 -0.14
CA GLY A 178 30.22 -6.49 -0.02
C GLY A 178 30.65 -7.34 -1.20
N THR A 179 29.73 -8.07 -1.83
CA THR A 179 30.00 -8.78 -3.10
C THR A 179 30.36 -7.77 -4.19
N ILE A 180 29.59 -6.69 -4.33
CA ILE A 180 29.90 -5.62 -5.30
C ILE A 180 31.23 -4.93 -4.97
N THR A 181 31.55 -4.70 -3.70
CA THR A 181 32.85 -4.15 -3.27
C THR A 181 34.01 -5.04 -3.71
N ASN A 182 33.88 -6.35 -3.58
CA ASN A 182 34.88 -7.31 -4.07
C ASN A 182 34.94 -7.33 -5.61
N VAL A 183 33.80 -7.26 -6.29
CA VAL A 183 33.77 -7.15 -7.76
C VAL A 183 34.53 -5.89 -8.20
N ALA A 184 34.31 -4.75 -7.54
CA ALA A 184 35.03 -3.51 -7.83
C ALA A 184 36.55 -3.63 -7.56
N ALA A 185 36.98 -4.50 -6.65
CA ALA A 185 38.40 -4.73 -6.40
C ALA A 185 39.10 -5.45 -7.57
N ALA A 186 38.37 -6.23 -8.39
CA ALA A 186 38.90 -6.91 -9.57
C ALA A 186 38.93 -6.01 -10.81
N SER A 187 39.92 -6.22 -11.68
CA SER A 187 40.09 -5.43 -12.91
C SER A 187 38.88 -5.55 -13.86
N CYS A 188 38.45 -6.79 -14.13
CA CYS A 188 37.28 -7.09 -14.96
C CYS A 188 35.96 -6.58 -14.35
N GLY A 189 35.88 -6.56 -13.02
CA GLY A 189 34.69 -6.06 -12.31
C GLY A 189 34.55 -4.55 -12.38
N ARG A 190 35.66 -3.79 -12.28
CA ARG A 190 35.64 -2.34 -12.53
C ARG A 190 35.16 -2.02 -13.93
N GLU A 191 35.68 -2.72 -14.93
CA GLU A 191 35.28 -2.53 -16.32
C GLU A 191 33.79 -2.83 -16.50
N TYR A 192 33.30 -3.94 -15.94
CA TYR A 192 31.88 -4.27 -15.98
C TYR A 192 31.00 -3.19 -15.31
N LEU A 193 31.37 -2.73 -14.12
CA LEU A 193 30.66 -1.71 -13.36
C LEU A 193 30.60 -0.37 -14.12
N ALA A 194 31.69 0.01 -14.77
CA ALA A 194 31.82 1.27 -15.48
C ALA A 194 31.21 1.26 -16.89
N SER A 195 31.07 0.09 -17.52
CA SER A 195 30.69 0.00 -18.94
C SER A 195 29.28 -0.55 -19.18
N THR A 196 28.71 -1.32 -18.24
CA THR A 196 27.36 -1.90 -18.39
C THR A 196 26.26 -1.07 -17.74
N SER A 197 25.04 -1.19 -18.25
CA SER A 197 23.86 -0.52 -17.64
C SER A 197 23.59 -1.03 -16.23
N ALA A 198 23.61 -2.35 -16.02
CA ALA A 198 23.39 -2.97 -14.72
C ALA A 198 24.45 -2.52 -13.69
N GLY A 199 25.72 -2.43 -14.10
CA GLY A 199 26.80 -1.90 -13.28
C GLY A 199 26.56 -0.45 -12.86
N LYS A 200 26.25 0.42 -13.83
CA LYS A 200 25.97 1.84 -13.60
C LYS A 200 24.77 2.09 -12.68
N ILE A 201 23.71 1.28 -12.79
CA ILE A 201 22.54 1.35 -11.91
C ILE A 201 22.96 1.07 -10.46
N VAL A 202 23.81 0.07 -10.22
CA VAL A 202 24.33 -0.21 -8.86
C VAL A 202 25.10 0.98 -8.31
N LEU A 203 25.96 1.61 -9.12
CA LEU A 203 26.73 2.80 -8.72
C LEU A 203 25.82 4.00 -8.38
N ASP A 204 24.75 4.19 -9.14
CA ASP A 204 23.76 5.24 -8.89
C ASP A 204 23.01 5.00 -7.59
N VAL A 205 22.58 3.75 -7.35
CA VAL A 205 21.95 3.36 -6.09
C VAL A 205 22.92 3.57 -4.93
N PHE A 206 24.19 3.20 -5.07
CA PHE A 206 25.22 3.42 -4.05
C PHE A 206 25.36 4.90 -3.65
N LEU A 207 25.44 5.80 -4.63
CA LEU A 207 25.50 7.24 -4.37
C LEU A 207 24.21 7.75 -3.72
N GLN A 208 23.05 7.32 -4.22
CA GLN A 208 21.75 7.68 -3.66
C GLN A 208 21.60 7.22 -2.20
N LEU A 209 22.04 6.01 -1.87
CA LEU A 209 22.04 5.47 -0.52
C LEU A 209 22.88 6.31 0.43
N LEU A 210 24.10 6.68 0.02
CA LEU A 210 24.97 7.55 0.81
C LEU A 210 24.34 8.92 1.10
N MET A 211 23.56 9.47 0.16
CA MET A 211 22.84 10.73 0.34
C MET A 211 21.64 10.63 1.29
N GLN A 212 21.02 9.46 1.39
CA GLN A 212 19.78 9.26 2.17
C GLN A 212 20.05 8.82 3.61
N MET A 213 21.15 8.12 3.87
CA MET A 213 21.50 7.63 5.21
C MET A 213 21.95 8.75 6.15
N GLY A 214 21.31 8.86 7.32
CA GLY A 214 21.69 9.83 8.35
C GLY A 214 23.06 9.57 8.97
N VAL A 215 23.56 10.54 9.75
CA VAL A 215 24.84 10.43 10.49
C VAL A 215 24.79 9.26 11.48
N GLY A 216 25.85 8.44 11.53
CA GLY A 216 25.90 7.29 12.43
C GLY A 216 25.06 6.07 11.99
N GLN A 217 24.28 6.18 10.91
CA GLN A 217 23.45 5.09 10.42
C GLN A 217 24.19 4.23 9.40
N CYS A 218 23.97 2.92 9.46
CA CYS A 218 24.45 1.96 8.48
C CYS A 218 25.95 2.09 8.16
N ILE A 219 26.79 2.43 9.14
CA ILE A 219 28.22 2.72 8.95
C ILE A 219 28.93 1.65 8.14
N LYS A 220 28.70 0.36 8.46
CA LYS A 220 29.30 -0.77 7.72
C LYS A 220 28.95 -0.74 6.23
N LEU A 221 27.68 -0.46 5.91
CA LEU A 221 27.21 -0.38 4.54
C LEU A 221 27.80 0.85 3.82
N LYS A 222 27.84 2.02 4.48
CA LYS A 222 28.50 3.22 3.94
C LYS A 222 29.97 2.93 3.59
N THR A 223 30.71 2.29 4.49
CA THR A 223 32.11 1.93 4.28
C THR A 223 32.29 0.99 3.08
N LEU A 224 31.45 -0.04 2.94
CA LEU A 224 31.50 -0.95 1.79
C LEU A 224 31.21 -0.24 0.47
N ILE A 225 30.22 0.64 0.46
CA ILE A 225 29.85 1.44 -0.71
C ILE A 225 31.01 2.37 -1.10
N LEU A 226 31.57 3.13 -0.14
CA LEU A 226 32.68 4.05 -0.40
C LEU A 226 33.92 3.31 -0.91
N MET A 227 34.23 2.15 -0.33
CA MET A 227 35.31 1.30 -0.81
C MET A 227 35.07 0.81 -2.25
N ALA A 228 33.83 0.43 -2.58
CA ALA A 228 33.47 0.02 -3.94
C ALA A 228 33.60 1.18 -4.93
N LEU A 229 33.15 2.38 -4.56
CA LEU A 229 33.23 3.58 -5.39
C LEU A 229 34.70 3.97 -5.63
N TYR A 230 35.53 4.00 -4.59
CA TYR A 230 36.98 4.21 -4.73
C TYR A 230 37.62 3.17 -5.63
N ASN A 231 37.28 1.89 -5.46
CA ASN A 231 37.82 0.85 -6.33
C ASN A 231 37.43 1.12 -7.80
N VAL A 232 36.18 1.50 -8.08
CA VAL A 232 35.72 1.83 -9.44
C VAL A 232 36.48 3.02 -10.05
N THR A 233 36.87 4.03 -9.26
CA THR A 233 37.62 5.19 -9.79
C THR A 233 39.05 4.86 -10.21
N ILE A 234 39.57 3.68 -9.89
CA ILE A 234 40.85 3.18 -10.44
C ILE A 234 40.73 2.90 -11.95
N ASN A 235 39.52 2.67 -12.48
CA ASN A 235 39.26 2.53 -13.92
C ASN A 235 38.89 3.89 -14.52
N CYS A 236 39.40 4.22 -15.71
CA CYS A 236 39.18 5.53 -16.34
C CYS A 236 37.71 5.84 -16.67
N ASN A 237 36.94 4.85 -17.14
CA ASN A 237 35.51 5.00 -17.39
C ASN A 237 34.75 5.16 -16.08
N GLY A 238 35.15 4.41 -15.05
CA GLY A 238 34.59 4.50 -13.70
C GLY A 238 34.83 5.87 -13.07
N LEU A 239 36.06 6.36 -13.16
CA LEU A 239 36.45 7.69 -12.70
C LEU A 239 35.60 8.79 -13.34
N LYS A 240 35.52 8.81 -14.68
CA LYS A 240 34.71 9.78 -15.42
C LYS A 240 33.23 9.69 -15.01
N TYR A 241 32.72 8.46 -14.91
CA TYR A 241 31.33 8.23 -14.53
C TYR A 241 31.00 8.79 -13.15
N ILE A 242 31.86 8.60 -12.14
CA ILE A 242 31.62 9.10 -10.78
C ILE A 242 31.87 10.62 -10.71
N ALA A 243 32.92 11.13 -11.35
CA ALA A 243 33.26 12.56 -11.34
C ALA A 243 32.18 13.43 -11.99
N GLU A 244 31.45 12.91 -12.97
CA GLU A 244 30.32 13.59 -13.64
C GLU A 244 29.03 13.60 -12.81
N LYS A 245 28.96 12.89 -11.68
CA LYS A 245 27.75 12.85 -10.85
C LYS A 245 27.55 14.16 -10.10
N ASN A 246 26.42 14.80 -10.37
CA ASN A 246 26.04 16.04 -9.72
C ASN A 246 25.99 15.89 -8.20
N GLY A 247 26.67 16.80 -7.49
CA GLY A 247 26.65 16.84 -6.03
C GLY A 247 27.58 15.84 -5.34
N VAL A 248 28.39 15.06 -6.08
CA VAL A 248 29.35 14.12 -5.47
C VAL A 248 30.34 14.83 -4.54
N ALA A 249 30.82 16.02 -4.91
CA ALA A 249 31.69 16.84 -4.05
C ALA A 249 31.04 17.17 -2.71
N ASN A 250 29.79 17.66 -2.75
CA ASN A 250 29.01 18.00 -1.56
C ASN A 250 28.79 16.78 -0.67
N LEU A 251 28.42 15.63 -1.26
CA LEU A 251 28.21 14.39 -0.54
C LEU A 251 29.48 13.94 0.19
N LEU A 252 30.62 13.88 -0.49
CA LEU A 252 31.87 13.40 0.09
C LEU A 252 32.37 14.35 1.18
N CYS A 253 32.34 15.67 0.94
CA CYS A 253 32.73 16.65 1.96
C CYS A 253 31.80 16.59 3.18
N TRP A 254 30.50 16.45 2.96
CA TRP A 254 29.53 16.30 4.05
C TRP A 254 29.78 15.03 4.86
N LEU A 255 29.99 13.88 4.22
CA LEU A 255 30.30 12.62 4.90
C LEU A 255 31.58 12.75 5.74
N LEU A 256 32.63 13.35 5.17
CA LEU A 256 33.90 13.54 5.88
C LEU A 256 33.75 14.42 7.13
N GLN A 257 32.96 15.50 7.04
CA GLN A 257 32.75 16.46 8.12
C GLN A 257 31.83 15.93 9.23
N ASN A 258 30.84 15.11 8.89
CA ASN A 258 29.78 14.72 9.82
C ASN A 258 29.94 13.32 10.41
N GLU A 259 30.55 12.37 9.69
CA GLU A 259 30.82 11.04 10.22
C GLU A 259 32.08 11.05 11.10
N SER A 260 32.12 10.19 12.12
CA SER A 260 33.24 10.10 13.07
C SER A 260 34.06 8.80 12.97
N GLU A 261 33.52 7.80 12.28
CA GLU A 261 34.13 6.48 12.15
C GLU A 261 35.35 6.55 11.24
N ALA A 262 36.51 6.12 11.77
CA ALA A 262 37.80 6.29 11.12
C ALA A 262 37.87 5.57 9.76
N ASP A 263 37.43 4.31 9.69
CA ASP A 263 37.43 3.54 8.45
C ASP A 263 36.61 4.22 7.35
N LEU A 264 35.44 4.76 7.72
CA LEU A 264 34.57 5.48 6.80
C LEU A 264 35.27 6.76 6.31
N ARG A 265 35.84 7.56 7.22
CA ARG A 265 36.60 8.77 6.85
C ARG A 265 37.77 8.46 5.93
N CYS A 266 38.51 7.40 6.18
CA CYS A 266 39.58 6.94 5.30
C CYS A 266 39.07 6.66 3.88
N GLN A 267 37.94 5.96 3.74
CA GLN A 267 37.38 5.68 2.41
C GLN A 267 36.90 6.95 1.71
N VAL A 268 36.31 7.90 2.45
CA VAL A 268 35.90 9.20 1.87
C VAL A 268 37.12 9.97 1.39
N LEU A 269 38.17 10.05 2.20
CA LEU A 269 39.42 10.72 1.84
C LEU A 269 40.02 10.09 0.57
N ARG A 270 40.21 8.77 0.52
CA ARG A 270 40.75 8.06 -0.66
C ARG A 270 39.93 8.30 -1.92
N LEU A 271 38.59 8.31 -1.81
CA LEU A 271 37.72 8.60 -2.94
C LEU A 271 37.85 10.05 -3.40
N ILE A 272 37.92 11.02 -2.48
CA ILE A 272 38.20 12.43 -2.82
C ILE A 272 39.55 12.54 -3.54
N GLN A 273 40.60 11.91 -3.01
CA GLN A 273 41.94 11.94 -3.61
C GLN A 273 41.90 11.44 -5.06
N SER A 274 41.32 10.25 -5.28
CA SER A 274 41.22 9.65 -6.62
C SER A 274 40.44 10.53 -7.61
N LEU A 275 39.46 11.29 -7.12
CA LEU A 275 38.64 12.17 -7.95
C LEU A 275 39.28 13.54 -8.25
N VAL A 276 40.36 13.91 -7.56
CA VAL A 276 40.93 15.25 -7.64
C VAL A 276 42.35 15.26 -8.22
N VAL A 277 43.10 14.17 -8.01
CA VAL A 277 44.50 14.04 -8.48
C VAL A 277 44.58 13.69 -9.97
N GLU A 278 43.57 13.02 -10.52
CA GLU A 278 43.63 12.51 -11.87
C GLU A 278 43.40 13.60 -12.93
N PRO A 279 44.28 13.75 -13.95
CA PRO A 279 44.21 14.82 -14.96
C PRO A 279 42.90 14.86 -15.75
N ASP A 280 42.25 13.70 -15.88
CA ASP A 280 41.00 13.49 -16.63
C ASP A 280 39.75 13.90 -15.84
N THR A 281 39.90 14.38 -14.61
CA THR A 281 38.79 14.84 -13.76
C THR A 281 38.51 16.33 -13.97
N SER A 282 37.26 16.74 -13.72
CA SER A 282 36.85 18.12 -13.96
C SER A 282 37.56 19.06 -12.97
N ASN A 283 38.29 20.07 -13.46
CA ASN A 283 38.79 21.19 -12.63
C ASN A 283 37.72 21.79 -11.71
N LYS A 284 36.45 21.68 -12.11
CA LYS A 284 35.30 22.05 -11.31
C LYS A 284 35.17 21.22 -10.03
N LEU A 285 35.36 19.89 -10.09
CA LEU A 285 35.27 19.00 -8.93
C LEU A 285 36.36 19.34 -7.90
N THR A 286 37.59 19.57 -8.37
CA THR A 286 38.71 20.03 -7.55
C THR A 286 38.41 21.37 -6.87
N ALA A 287 37.86 22.33 -7.62
CA ALA A 287 37.46 23.63 -7.08
C ALA A 287 36.32 23.51 -6.05
N ASP A 288 35.31 22.69 -6.34
CA ASP A 288 34.18 22.43 -5.45
C ASP A 288 34.67 21.82 -4.13
N VAL A 289 35.50 20.77 -4.18
CA VAL A 289 36.11 20.13 -2.99
C VAL A 289 36.92 21.14 -2.17
N LYS A 290 37.76 21.96 -2.82
CA LYS A 290 38.54 23.01 -2.15
C LYS A 290 37.64 24.05 -1.48
N SER A 291 36.52 24.41 -2.09
CA SER A 291 35.59 25.40 -1.52
C SER A 291 34.79 24.85 -0.31
N LEU A 292 34.55 23.53 -0.28
CA LEU A 292 33.73 22.86 0.73
C LEU A 292 34.55 22.39 1.93
N LEU A 293 35.82 22.02 1.72
CA LEU A 293 36.74 21.63 2.78
C LEU A 293 37.48 22.86 3.30
N CYS A 294 37.14 23.31 4.51
CA CYS A 294 37.92 24.33 5.20
C CYS A 294 39.34 23.80 5.48
N ASP A 295 40.37 24.57 5.13
CA ASP A 295 41.78 24.22 5.39
C ASP A 295 42.02 23.81 6.85
N GLY A 296 41.40 24.52 7.80
CA GLY A 296 41.52 24.20 9.22
C GLY A 296 40.96 22.83 9.60
N PHE A 297 39.90 22.37 8.90
CA PHE A 297 39.36 21.03 9.11
C PHE A 297 40.27 19.96 8.52
N LEU A 298 40.77 20.14 7.29
CA LEU A 298 41.70 19.20 6.69
C LEU A 298 43.00 19.07 7.50
N GLU A 299 43.56 20.20 7.96
CA GLU A 299 44.74 20.18 8.85
C GLU A 299 44.46 19.44 10.16
N SER A 300 43.24 19.56 10.72
CA SER A 300 42.87 18.81 11.92
C SER A 300 42.93 17.28 11.71
N LEU A 301 42.54 16.80 10.51
CA LEU A 301 42.61 15.38 10.15
C LEU A 301 44.05 14.88 9.99
N THR A 302 45.00 15.74 9.60
CA THR A 302 46.44 15.36 9.57
C THR A 302 47.01 15.08 10.96
N THR A 303 46.30 15.49 12.01
CA THR A 303 46.64 15.24 13.43
C THR A 303 45.67 14.27 14.13
N ASP A 304 44.81 13.58 13.37
CA ASP A 304 43.85 12.61 13.88
C ASP A 304 44.52 11.50 14.72
N ARG A 305 43.79 10.85 15.62
CA ARG A 305 44.34 9.76 16.43
C ARG A 305 44.58 8.50 15.61
N ASN A 306 43.77 8.27 14.58
CA ASN A 306 43.91 7.14 13.67
C ASN A 306 45.05 7.40 12.66
N ALA A 307 45.98 6.45 12.54
CA ALA A 307 47.15 6.60 11.67
C ALA A 307 46.80 6.67 10.18
N ASP A 308 45.88 5.81 9.74
CA ASP A 308 45.47 5.74 8.34
C ASP A 308 44.74 7.03 7.91
N VAL A 309 43.88 7.58 8.78
CA VAL A 309 43.22 8.87 8.53
C VAL A 309 44.25 9.97 8.38
N ARG A 310 45.23 10.04 9.27
CA ARG A 310 46.30 11.04 9.21
C ARG A 310 47.10 10.95 7.93
N GLU A 311 47.51 9.74 7.54
CA GLU A 311 48.35 9.50 6.37
C GLU A 311 47.63 9.97 5.09
N VAL A 312 46.41 9.50 4.86
CA VAL A 312 45.64 9.88 3.66
C VAL A 312 45.29 11.37 3.68
N ALA A 313 45.01 11.96 4.85
CA ALA A 313 44.75 13.40 4.96
C ALA A 313 45.99 14.25 4.62
N MET A 314 47.19 13.80 4.99
CA MET A 314 48.43 14.47 4.61
C MET A 314 48.66 14.39 3.10
N GLU A 315 48.48 13.22 2.49
CA GLU A 315 48.62 13.04 1.04
C GLU A 315 47.66 13.96 0.27
N ILE A 316 46.37 13.95 0.60
CA ILE A 316 45.37 14.80 -0.08
C ILE A 316 45.70 16.29 0.08
N ARG A 317 46.14 16.71 1.27
CA ARG A 317 46.52 18.10 1.49
C ARG A 317 47.68 18.50 0.58
N ASP A 318 48.68 17.64 0.46
CA ASP A 318 49.87 17.91 -0.32
C ASP A 318 49.55 17.87 -1.83
N ASP A 319 48.69 16.93 -2.27
CA ASP A 319 48.15 16.85 -3.63
C ASP A 319 47.34 18.11 -4.00
N LEU A 320 46.43 18.56 -3.13
CA LEU A 320 45.62 19.75 -3.34
C LEU A 320 46.47 21.03 -3.44
N LYS A 321 47.58 21.10 -2.69
CA LYS A 321 48.58 22.18 -2.75
C LYS A 321 49.39 22.12 -4.05
N ALA A 322 49.83 20.94 -4.49
CA ALA A 322 50.53 20.78 -5.77
C ALA A 322 49.66 21.27 -6.94
N LEU A 323 48.37 20.93 -6.93
CA LEU A 323 47.38 21.41 -7.90
C LEU A 323 47.10 22.92 -7.82
N GLN A 324 47.63 23.66 -6.84
CA GLN A 324 47.62 25.14 -6.83
C GLN A 324 48.81 25.75 -7.59
N CYS A 325 49.92 25.00 -7.74
CA CYS A 325 51.11 25.48 -8.45
C CYS A 325 51.02 25.29 -9.97
N ASP A 326 50.13 24.41 -10.44
CA ASP A 326 49.94 24.08 -11.85
C ASP A 326 48.80 24.88 -12.53
N ILE A 327 48.16 25.82 -11.83
CA ILE A 327 47.14 26.76 -12.33
C ILE A 327 47.71 28.18 -12.33
#